data_AF-A0A533SQA3-F1
#
_entry.id   AF-A0A533SQA3-F1
#
_cell.length_a   1.000
_cell.length_b   1.000
_cell.length_c   1.000
_cell.angle_alpha   90.00
_cell.angle_beta   90.00
_cell.angle_gamma   90.00
#
_symmetry.space_group_name_H-M   'P 1'
#
loop_
_entity.id
_entity.type
_entity.pdbx_description
1 polymer ?
#
loop_
_entity_poly.entity_id
_entity_poly.type
_entity_poly.pdbx_seq_one_letter_code
_entity_poly.pdbx_strand_id
1 'polypeptide(L)' 'MRIPLLIGNWKMNKGPSETAELVEGLLAALEGISGVDVGIAPPFV' A
#
# COMPACT_ATOMS: atom_id res chain seq x y z
N MET A 1 -19.39 1.53 14.44
CA MET A 1 -17.95 1.45 14.79
C MET A 1 -17.14 1.98 13.63
N ARG A 2 -15.98 2.61 13.86
CA ARG A 2 -15.09 3.05 12.77
C ARG A 2 -14.28 1.87 12.24
N ILE A 3 -14.00 1.86 10.94
CA ILE A 3 -13.04 0.94 10.33
C ILE A 3 -11.64 1.55 10.53
N PRO A 4 -10.66 0.79 11.07
CA PRO A 4 -9.27 1.24 11.13
C PRO A 4 -8.71 1.55 9.74
N LEU A 5 -7.82 2.54 9.66
CA LEU A 5 -7.15 2.94 8.42
C LEU A 5 -5.64 2.85 8.62
N LEU A 6 -4.96 2.09 7.77
CA LEU A 6 -3.50 1.92 7.75
C LEU A 6 -2.92 2.49 6.45
N ILE A 7 -2.08 3.52 6.56
CA ILE A 7 -1.46 4.17 5.39
C ILE A 7 0.06 4.03 5.44
N GLY A 8 0.64 3.45 4.39
CA GLY A 8 2.08 3.39 4.18
C GLY A 8 2.61 4.65 3.47
N ASN A 9 3.23 5.57 4.20
CA ASN A 9 3.92 6.73 3.60
C ASN A 9 5.31 6.34 3.08
N TRP A 10 5.50 6.34 1.76
CA TRP A 10 6.76 5.94 1.14
C TRP A 10 7.79 7.06 1.09
N LYS A 11 7.39 8.31 1.36
CA LYS A 11 8.25 9.50 1.26
C LYS A 11 8.89 9.57 -0.14
N MET A 12 10.18 9.85 -0.24
CA MET A 12 10.95 9.84 -1.50
C MET A 12 11.66 8.50 -1.71
N ASN A 13 10.95 7.38 -1.59
CA ASN A 13 11.49 6.06 -1.89
C ASN A 13 10.75 5.42 -3.06
N LYS A 14 11.50 4.69 -3.88
CA LYS A 14 11.06 3.91 -5.05
C LYS A 14 10.76 4.74 -6.30
N GLY A 15 11.09 4.16 -7.45
CA GLY A 15 10.59 4.58 -8.77
C GLY A 15 9.35 3.79 -9.21
N PRO A 16 8.78 4.07 -10.40
CA PRO A 16 7.56 3.41 -10.89
C PRO A 16 7.65 1.89 -10.97
N SER A 17 8.78 1.35 -11.42
CA SER A 17 8.97 -0.11 -11.54
C SER A 17 9.00 -0.81 -10.18
N GLU A 18 9.78 -0.29 -9.24
CA GLU A 18 9.87 -0.83 -7.87
C GLU A 18 8.54 -0.66 -7.11
N THR A 19 7.80 0.41 -7.44
CA THR A 19 6.44 0.66 -6.93
C THR A 19 5.48 -0.42 -7.39
N ALA A 20 5.47 -0.73 -8.70
CA ALA A 20 4.61 -1.77 -9.26
C ALA A 20 4.89 -3.14 -8.63
N GLU A 21 6.18 -3.51 -8.51
CA GLU A 21 6.58 -4.77 -7.88
C GLU A 21 6.11 -4.86 -6.41
N LEU A 22 6.26 -3.77 -5.65
CA LEU A 22 5.79 -3.74 -4.26
C LEU A 22 4.26 -3.83 -4.18
N VAL A 23 3.53 -3.14 -5.07
CA VAL A 23 2.06 -3.17 -5.08
C VAL A 23 1.54 -4.58 -5.35
N GLU A 24 2.10 -5.29 -6.33
CA GLU A 24 1.73 -6.68 -6.62
C GLU A 24 1.97 -7.59 -5.40
N GLY A 25 3.13 -7.45 -4.75
CA GLY A 25 3.44 -8.19 -3.52
C GLY A 25 2.47 -7.88 -2.37
N LEU A 26 2.05 -6.62 -2.22
CA LEU A 26 1.08 -6.21 -1.21
C LEU A 26 -0.32 -6.76 -1.50
N LEU A 27 -0.78 -6.73 -2.75
CA LEU A 27 -2.09 -7.26 -3.12
C LEU A 27 -2.21 -8.76 -2.78
N ALA A 28 -1.18 -9.54 -3.11
CA ALA A 28 -1.12 -10.96 -2.74
C ALA A 28 -1.07 -11.18 -1.22
N ALA A 29 -0.27 -10.39 -0.49
CA ALA A 29 -0.11 -10.54 0.95
C ALA A 29 -1.35 -10.10 1.76
N LEU A 30 -2.17 -9.21 1.20
CA LEU A 30 -3.37 -8.67 1.84
C LEU A 30 -4.64 -9.43 1.43
N GLU A 31 -4.54 -10.45 0.57
CA GLU A 31 -5.69 -11.23 0.11
C GLU A 31 -6.45 -11.84 1.30
N GLY A 32 -7.77 -11.65 1.34
CA GLY A 32 -8.64 -12.15 2.40
C GLY A 32 -8.62 -11.37 3.71
N ILE A 33 -7.77 -10.34 3.85
CA ILE A 33 -7.81 -9.44 5.01
C ILE A 33 -9.06 -8.54 4.91
N SER A 34 -9.79 -8.42 6.03
CA SER A 34 -10.99 -7.60 6.13
C SER A 34 -11.05 -6.87 7.47
N GLY A 35 -11.90 -5.84 7.55
CA GLY A 35 -12.08 -5.04 8.76
C GLY A 35 -11.01 -3.95 8.98
N VAL A 36 -10.20 -3.65 7.98
CA VAL A 36 -9.24 -2.54 7.94
C VAL A 36 -9.12 -2.02 6.51
N ASP A 37 -9.07 -0.70 6.36
CA ASP A 37 -8.73 -0.05 5.09
C ASP A 37 -7.21 0.14 5.01
N VAL A 38 -6.62 -0.25 3.88
CA VAL A 38 -5.17 -0.13 3.65
C VAL A 38 -4.93 0.77 2.45
N GLY A 39 -3.98 1.70 2.57
CA GLY A 39 -3.56 2.59 1.50
C GLY A 39 -2.06 2.81 1.46
N ILE A 40 -1.57 3.27 0.32
CA ILE A 40 -0.16 3.63 0.12
C ILE A 40 -0.07 5.08 -0.37
N ALA A 41 1.02 5.76 -0.03
CA ALA A 41 1.34 7.09 -0.53
C ALA A 41 2.73 7.05 -1.21
N PRO A 42 2.79 6.63 -2.49
CA PRO A 42 4.01 6.63 -3.28
C PRO A 42 4.47 8.07 -3.62
N PRO A 43 5.74 8.26 -4.02
CA PRO A 43 6.17 9.49 -4.69
C PRO A 43 5.33 9.75 -5.95
N PHE A 44 5.20 11.02 -6.36
CA PHE A 44 4.40 11.44 -7.53
C PHE A 44 4.99 11.02 -8.89
N VAL A 45 6.25 10.61 -8.92
CA VAL A 45 7.10 10.47 -10.13
C VAL A 45 6.69 9.35 -11.08
#